data_AF-A0A357MIQ1-F1
#
_entry.id   AF-A0A357MIQ1-F1
#
_cell.length_a   1.000
_cell.length_b   1.000
_cell.length_c   1.000
_cell.angle_alpha   90.00
_cell.angle_beta   90.00
_cell.angle_gamma   90.00
#
_symmetry.space_group_name_H-M   'P 1'
#
loop_
_entity.id
_entity.type
_entity.pdbx_description
1 polymer ?
#
loop_
_entity_poly.entity_id
_entity_poly.type
_entity_poly.pdbx_seq_one_letter_code
_entity_poly.pdbx_strand_id
1 'polypeptide(L)'
;ARKRFRDAGAPRRACGVGDAAAADLVAELIHAARRTGLAARTAQALGEISFGLDVEKQAQPAAILCAERINHFVTTLGMEELPEAERPQVEVPEGGSRPIFAPRPVSDDPDSLPAAPRAVAEEIWTDWVFGLDVLFQANARDGIGGEIDIEQNLALGRILGALEGRAA
;
A
#
# COMPACT_ATOMS: atom_id res chain seq x y z
N ALA A 1 -3.68 -2.79 25.30
CA ALA A 1 -2.97 -3.26 24.08
C ALA A 1 -2.63 -2.14 23.10
N ARG A 2 -3.59 -1.32 22.63
CA ARG A 2 -3.38 -0.26 21.60
C ARG A 2 -2.34 0.84 21.93
N LYS A 3 -2.11 1.17 23.20
CA LYS A 3 -1.09 2.17 23.61
C LYS A 3 0.35 1.68 23.42
N ARG A 4 0.56 0.36 23.42
CA ARG A 4 1.88 -0.27 23.45
C ARG A 4 2.59 -0.26 22.09
N PHE A 5 1.88 -0.07 20.98
CA PHE A 5 2.49 0.01 19.64
C PHE A 5 2.91 1.43 19.27
N ARG A 6 2.20 2.43 19.81
CA ARG A 6 2.51 3.85 19.59
C ARG A 6 3.80 4.28 20.32
N ASP A 7 4.04 3.70 21.50
CA ASP A 7 5.18 4.03 22.39
C ASP A 7 6.36 3.04 22.29
N ALA A 8 6.31 2.01 21.43
CA ALA A 8 7.38 1.03 21.32
C ALA A 8 8.42 1.45 20.27
N GLY A 9 9.42 2.22 20.70
CA GLY A 9 10.64 2.46 19.93
C GLY A 9 11.55 1.23 19.77
N ALA A 10 11.32 0.18 20.57
CA ALA A 10 12.09 -1.07 20.56
C ALA A 10 11.87 -1.97 19.31
N PRO A 11 10.63 -2.27 18.85
CA PRO A 11 10.40 -3.07 17.66
C PRO A 11 10.81 -2.39 16.35
N ARG A 12 10.81 -1.05 16.28
CA ARG A 12 11.18 -0.31 15.04
C ARG A 12 12.65 -0.51 14.67
N ARG A 13 13.54 -0.46 15.66
CA ARG A 13 14.98 -0.70 15.48
C ARG A 13 15.30 -2.15 15.13
N ALA A 14 14.50 -3.11 15.63
CA ALA A 14 14.69 -4.53 15.34
C ALA A 14 14.43 -4.89 13.87
N CYS A 15 13.58 -4.11 13.18
CA CYS A 15 13.34 -4.24 11.74
C CYS A 15 14.26 -3.36 10.87
N GLY A 16 15.25 -2.67 11.46
CA GLY A 16 16.15 -1.77 10.74
C GLY A 16 15.51 -0.47 10.23
N VAL A 17 14.24 -0.20 10.56
CA VAL A 17 13.53 1.01 10.14
C VAL A 17 13.79 2.11 11.16
N GLY A 18 14.63 3.07 10.79
CA GLY A 18 14.85 4.27 11.60
C GLY A 18 13.58 5.10 11.77
N ASP A 19 13.51 5.92 12.82
CA ASP A 19 12.33 6.75 13.09
C ASP A 19 11.97 7.69 11.91
N ALA A 20 12.97 8.14 11.16
CA ALA A 20 12.78 8.91 9.92
C ALA A 20 12.05 8.09 8.84
N ALA A 21 12.54 6.90 8.50
CA ALA A 21 11.92 6.03 7.49
C ALA A 21 10.49 5.63 7.86
N ALA A 22 10.21 5.43 9.15
CA ALA A 22 8.86 5.17 9.63
C ALA A 22 7.93 6.39 9.47
N ALA A 23 8.44 7.60 9.71
CA ALA A 23 7.69 8.83 9.50
C ALA A 23 7.42 9.07 8.01
N ASP A 24 8.41 8.84 7.15
CA ASP A 24 8.29 8.95 5.70
C ASP A 24 7.24 7.98 5.15
N LEU A 25 7.30 6.71 5.57
CA LEU A 25 6.28 5.72 5.22
C LEU A 25 4.87 6.17 5.61
N VAL A 26 4.70 6.70 6.83
CA VAL A 26 3.39 7.21 7.28
C VAL A 26 2.93 8.40 6.43
N ALA A 27 3.84 9.32 6.07
CA ALA A 27 3.53 10.45 5.21
C ALA A 27 3.06 10.00 3.81
N GLU A 28 3.77 9.04 3.21
CA GLU A 28 3.42 8.46 1.91
C GLU A 28 2.08 7.71 1.93
N LEU A 29 1.79 6.97 3.01
CA LEU A 29 0.48 6.31 3.17
C LEU A 29 -0.65 7.33 3.31
N ILE A 30 -0.42 8.44 4.03
CA ILE A 30 -1.39 9.54 4.14
C ILE A 30 -1.61 10.21 2.78
N HIS A 31 -0.54 10.45 2.01
CA HIS A 31 -0.63 10.99 0.66
C HIS A 31 -1.44 10.06 -0.25
N ALA A 32 -1.11 8.77 -0.29
CA ALA A 32 -1.83 7.79 -1.09
C ALA A 32 -3.31 7.69 -0.69
N ALA A 33 -3.63 7.70 0.61
CA ALA A 33 -5.01 7.66 1.08
C ALA A 33 -5.82 8.89 0.64
N ARG A 34 -5.18 10.08 0.56
CA ARG A 34 -5.79 11.30 0.05
C ARG A 34 -5.96 11.26 -1.47
N ARG A 35 -4.87 10.95 -2.20
CA ARG A 35 -4.83 10.87 -3.67
C ARG A 35 -5.86 9.88 -4.21
N THR A 36 -6.02 8.76 -3.53
CA THR A 36 -7.02 7.75 -3.91
C THR A 36 -8.41 8.03 -3.35
N GLY A 37 -8.62 9.05 -2.51
CA GLY A 37 -9.95 9.40 -2.01
C GLY A 37 -10.54 8.41 -0.99
N LEU A 38 -9.71 7.71 -0.21
CA LEU A 38 -10.14 6.70 0.77
C LEU A 38 -11.23 7.23 1.72
N ALA A 39 -11.06 8.45 2.23
CA ALA A 39 -12.01 9.08 3.15
C ALA A 39 -13.38 9.32 2.49
N ALA A 40 -13.40 9.78 1.25
CA ALA A 40 -14.63 10.03 0.50
C ALA A 40 -15.39 8.72 0.23
N ARG A 41 -14.69 7.67 -0.23
CA ARG A 41 -15.29 6.33 -0.41
C ARG A 41 -15.82 5.74 0.89
N THR A 42 -15.09 5.91 1.99
CA THR A 42 -15.53 5.43 3.31
C THR A 42 -16.79 6.17 3.77
N ALA A 43 -16.86 7.48 3.57
CA ALA A 43 -18.04 8.29 3.89
C ALA A 43 -19.27 7.89 3.05
N GLN A 44 -19.07 7.58 1.76
CA GLN A 44 -20.14 7.06 0.91
C GLN A 44 -20.67 5.72 1.43
N ALA A 45 -19.79 4.77 1.75
CA ALA A 45 -20.17 3.47 2.29
C ALA A 45 -20.87 3.59 3.66
N LEU A 46 -20.47 4.57 4.49
CA LEU A 46 -21.19 4.90 5.73
C LEU A 46 -22.63 5.36 5.44
N GLY A 47 -22.82 6.21 4.43
CA GLY A 47 -24.16 6.66 4.02
C GLY A 47 -25.08 5.51 3.63
N GLU A 48 -24.55 4.48 2.97
CA GLU A 48 -25.30 3.28 2.56
C GLU A 48 -25.78 2.44 3.75
N ILE A 49 -24.97 2.34 4.82
CA ILE A 49 -25.32 1.55 6.02
C ILE A 49 -26.17 2.34 7.04
N SER A 50 -26.18 3.68 6.94
CA SER A 50 -26.90 4.55 7.87
C SER A 50 -28.41 4.64 7.59
N PHE A 51 -28.95 3.94 6.59
CA PHE A 51 -30.39 3.96 6.32
C PHE A 51 -31.19 3.20 7.39
N GLY A 52 -32.00 3.92 8.17
CA GLY A 52 -33.02 3.33 9.05
C GLY A 52 -32.60 2.93 10.48
N LEU A 53 -31.41 3.33 10.94
CA LEU A 53 -30.95 3.09 12.32
C LEU A 53 -30.86 4.39 13.13
N ASP A 54 -31.16 4.36 14.43
CA ASP A 54 -30.87 5.48 15.35
C ASP A 54 -29.35 5.66 15.55
N VAL A 55 -28.88 6.89 15.79
CA VAL A 55 -27.44 7.25 15.89
C VAL A 55 -26.63 6.32 16.81
N GLU A 56 -27.19 5.90 17.96
CA GLU A 56 -26.51 4.99 18.88
C GLU A 56 -26.29 3.59 18.30
N LYS A 57 -27.23 3.09 17.47
CA LYS A 57 -27.12 1.78 16.81
C LYS A 57 -26.17 1.83 15.59
N GLN A 58 -25.88 3.02 15.07
CA GLN A 58 -24.99 3.22 13.94
C GLN A 58 -23.51 3.28 14.33
N ALA A 59 -23.18 3.70 15.55
CA ALA A 59 -21.81 3.97 15.95
C ALA A 59 -20.88 2.74 15.84
N GLN A 60 -21.35 1.56 16.26
CA GLN A 60 -20.56 0.33 16.22
C GLN A 60 -20.34 -0.19 14.78
N PRO A 61 -21.38 -0.38 13.94
CA PRO A 61 -21.20 -0.74 12.54
C PRO A 61 -20.33 0.25 11.76
N ALA A 62 -20.51 1.56 11.99
CA ALA A 62 -19.69 2.60 11.36
C ALA A 62 -18.22 2.48 11.73
N ALA A 63 -17.91 2.25 13.01
CA ALA A 63 -16.53 2.07 13.46
C ALA A 63 -15.87 0.82 12.86
N ILE A 64 -16.63 -0.29 12.75
CA ILE A 64 -16.15 -1.53 12.11
C ILE A 64 -15.86 -1.27 10.63
N LEU A 65 -16.81 -0.69 9.89
CA LEU A 65 -16.62 -0.39 8.47
C LEU A 65 -15.40 0.51 8.24
N CYS A 66 -15.25 1.59 9.00
CA CYS A 66 -14.10 2.47 8.91
C CYS A 66 -12.79 1.73 9.21
N ALA A 67 -12.76 0.90 10.25
CA ALA A 67 -11.57 0.14 10.61
C ALA A 67 -11.19 -0.85 9.51
N GLU A 68 -12.15 -1.60 8.97
CA GLU A 68 -11.91 -2.56 7.89
C GLU A 68 -11.41 -1.85 6.62
N ARG A 69 -12.02 -0.73 6.22
CA ARG A 69 -11.57 0.03 5.04
C ARG A 69 -10.15 0.58 5.21
N ILE A 70 -9.81 1.12 6.38
CA ILE A 70 -8.45 1.62 6.66
C ILE A 70 -7.45 0.47 6.71
N ASN A 71 -7.77 -0.62 7.42
CA ASN A 71 -6.88 -1.78 7.55
C ASN A 71 -6.64 -2.44 6.19
N HIS A 72 -7.69 -2.59 5.38
CA HIS A 72 -7.60 -3.11 4.04
C HIS A 72 -6.70 -2.23 3.17
N PHE A 73 -6.91 -0.91 3.18
CA PHE A 73 -6.04 0.02 2.46
C PHE A 73 -4.57 -0.09 2.88
N VAL A 74 -4.27 -0.19 4.17
CA VAL A 74 -2.88 -0.34 4.66
C VAL A 74 -2.29 -1.70 4.29
N THR A 75 -3.12 -2.75 4.26
CA THR A 75 -2.69 -4.13 3.96
C THR A 75 -2.40 -4.32 2.47
N THR A 76 -3.19 -3.68 1.60
CA THR A 76 -3.09 -3.86 0.14
C THR A 76 -2.53 -2.63 -0.58
N LEU A 77 -2.25 -1.57 0.16
CA LEU A 77 -1.80 -0.26 -0.36
C LEU A 77 -2.77 0.34 -1.39
N GLY A 78 -4.05 -0.06 -1.33
CA GLY A 78 -5.10 0.33 -2.27
C GLY A 78 -5.04 -0.40 -3.62
N MET A 79 -4.14 -1.37 -3.80
CA MET A 79 -3.93 -2.06 -5.07
C MET A 79 -5.09 -2.98 -5.47
N GLU A 80 -5.83 -3.52 -4.49
CA GLU A 80 -7.02 -4.34 -4.77
C GLU A 80 -8.19 -3.53 -5.37
N GLU A 81 -8.18 -2.21 -5.25
CA GLU A 81 -9.15 -1.31 -5.89
C GLU A 81 -8.86 -1.12 -7.39
N LEU A 82 -7.67 -1.54 -7.87
CA LEU A 82 -7.30 -1.52 -9.27
C LEU A 82 -7.69 -2.85 -9.96
N PRO A 83 -8.04 -2.82 -11.26
CA PRO A 83 -8.16 -4.03 -12.05
C PRO A 83 -6.88 -4.87 -12.00
N GLU A 84 -6.99 -6.20 -11.95
CA GLU A 84 -5.83 -7.10 -11.85
C GLU A 84 -4.77 -6.88 -12.93
N ALA A 85 -5.20 -6.51 -14.15
CA ALA A 85 -4.31 -6.21 -15.27
C ALA A 85 -3.46 -4.94 -15.07
N GLU A 86 -3.89 -4.02 -14.21
CA GLU A 86 -3.18 -2.77 -13.90
C GLU A 86 -2.31 -2.90 -12.65
N ARG A 87 -2.44 -4.00 -11.91
CA ARG A 87 -1.64 -4.24 -10.70
C ARG A 87 -0.20 -4.62 -11.08
N PRO A 88 0.77 -4.25 -10.24
CA PRO A 88 2.14 -4.74 -10.36
C PRO A 88 2.18 -6.26 -10.48
N GLN A 89 3.06 -6.75 -11.36
CA GLN A 89 3.25 -8.18 -11.58
C GLN A 89 4.48 -8.67 -10.82
N VAL A 90 4.39 -9.85 -10.23
CA VAL A 90 5.50 -10.54 -9.56
C VAL A 90 5.76 -11.88 -10.25
N GLU A 91 7.03 -12.21 -10.41
CA GLU A 91 7.44 -13.50 -10.97
C GLU A 91 7.19 -14.62 -9.95
N VAL A 92 6.71 -15.77 -10.43
CA VAL A 92 6.48 -16.96 -9.60
C VAL A 92 7.60 -17.99 -9.76
N PRO A 93 7.98 -18.72 -8.70
CA PRO A 93 9.05 -19.71 -8.76
C PRO A 93 8.84 -20.81 -9.81
N GLU A 94 7.57 -21.19 -10.09
CA GLU A 94 7.23 -22.21 -11.09
C GLU A 94 7.32 -21.71 -12.54
N GLY A 95 7.70 -20.45 -12.76
CA GLY A 95 7.73 -19.79 -14.06
C GLY A 95 6.40 -19.11 -14.40
N GLY A 96 6.48 -17.84 -14.79
CA GLY A 96 5.32 -16.99 -15.10
C GLY A 96 5.24 -15.76 -14.19
N SER A 97 4.17 -14.98 -14.34
CA SER A 97 3.91 -13.80 -13.52
C SER A 97 2.46 -13.80 -13.04
N ARG A 98 2.23 -13.20 -11.87
CA ARG A 98 0.88 -12.93 -11.34
C ARG A 98 0.76 -11.48 -10.87
N PRO A 99 -0.45 -10.91 -10.82
CA PRO A 99 -0.65 -9.65 -10.13
C PRO A 99 -0.40 -9.80 -8.63
N ILE A 100 0.08 -8.73 -7.98
CA ILE A 100 0.10 -8.65 -6.53
C ILE A 100 -1.33 -8.67 -5.97
N PHE A 101 -1.49 -9.25 -4.77
CA PHE A 101 -2.78 -9.46 -4.12
C PHE A 101 -3.79 -10.21 -5.00
N ALA A 102 -3.31 -11.13 -5.83
CA ALA A 102 -4.16 -12.04 -6.58
C ALA A 102 -5.02 -12.87 -5.61
N PRO A 103 -6.32 -13.07 -5.90
CA PRO A 103 -7.17 -13.97 -5.13
C PRO A 103 -6.54 -15.36 -5.03
N ARG A 104 -6.54 -15.92 -3.83
CA ARG A 104 -5.96 -17.24 -3.61
C ARG A 104 -6.93 -18.32 -4.07
N PRO A 105 -6.46 -19.34 -4.81
CA PRO A 105 -7.31 -20.46 -5.15
C PRO A 105 -7.76 -21.17 -3.87
N VAL A 106 -9.07 -21.36 -3.75
CA VAL A 106 -9.69 -22.13 -2.67
C VAL A 106 -9.76 -23.59 -3.11
N SER A 107 -9.46 -24.49 -2.19
CA SER A 107 -9.51 -25.93 -2.39
C SER A 107 -10.61 -26.47 -1.46
N ASP A 108 -11.68 -26.99 -2.05
CA ASP A 108 -12.82 -27.57 -1.32
C ASP A 108 -12.69 -29.10 -1.14
N ASP A 109 -11.66 -29.69 -1.76
CA ASP A 109 -11.37 -31.13 -1.74
C ASP A 109 -9.93 -31.37 -1.26
N PRO A 110 -9.69 -32.18 -0.21
CA PRO A 110 -8.35 -32.57 0.21
C PRO A 110 -7.43 -33.06 -0.91
N ASP A 111 -7.98 -33.70 -1.95
CA ASP A 111 -7.20 -34.20 -3.09
C ASP A 111 -6.71 -33.07 -4.03
N SER A 112 -7.28 -31.86 -3.90
CA SER A 112 -6.88 -30.67 -4.65
C SER A 112 -5.86 -29.78 -3.92
N LEU A 113 -5.40 -30.20 -2.74
CA LEU A 113 -4.37 -29.47 -1.99
C LEU A 113 -2.99 -29.64 -2.64
N PRO A 114 -2.16 -28.58 -2.65
CA PRO A 114 -0.80 -28.68 -3.14
C PRO A 114 0.03 -29.61 -2.25
N ALA A 115 0.95 -30.36 -2.88
CA ALA A 115 1.82 -31.31 -2.17
C ALA A 115 2.75 -30.63 -1.14
N ALA A 116 3.07 -29.35 -1.34
CA ALA A 116 3.87 -28.55 -0.43
C ALA A 116 3.05 -27.38 0.15
N PRO A 117 3.26 -27.02 1.43
CA PRO A 117 2.65 -25.84 2.01
C PRO A 117 3.18 -24.57 1.32
N ARG A 118 2.28 -23.64 1.04
CA ARG A 118 2.62 -22.36 0.42
C ARG A 118 3.39 -21.45 1.39
N ALA A 119 4.34 -20.69 0.86
CA ALA A 119 5.12 -19.69 1.60
C ALA A 119 4.34 -18.38 1.80
N VAL A 120 3.17 -18.45 2.46
CA VAL A 120 2.21 -17.33 2.57
C VAL A 120 2.82 -16.03 3.07
N ALA A 121 3.72 -16.10 4.06
CA ALA A 121 4.36 -14.91 4.63
C ALA A 121 5.27 -14.21 3.61
N GLU A 122 6.02 -15.00 2.83
CA GLU A 122 6.90 -14.50 1.77
C GLU A 122 6.08 -13.90 0.62
N GLU A 123 5.01 -14.58 0.20
CA GLU A 123 4.11 -14.05 -0.84
C GLU A 123 3.49 -12.70 -0.46
N ILE A 124 2.98 -12.57 0.78
CA ILE A 124 2.39 -11.31 1.27
C ILE A 124 3.46 -10.22 1.34
N TRP A 125 4.65 -10.55 1.83
CA TRP A 125 5.74 -9.59 1.92
C TRP A 125 6.18 -9.09 0.54
N THR A 126 6.34 -10.00 -0.42
CA THR A 126 6.67 -9.67 -1.81
C THR A 126 5.61 -8.77 -2.43
N ASP A 127 4.32 -9.12 -2.29
CA ASP A 127 3.22 -8.30 -2.81
C ASP A 127 3.22 -6.90 -2.21
N TRP A 128 3.45 -6.80 -0.90
CA TRP A 128 3.46 -5.52 -0.20
C TRP A 128 4.64 -4.64 -0.62
N VAL A 129 5.84 -5.20 -0.79
CA VAL A 129 7.03 -4.45 -1.24
C VAL A 129 6.85 -3.92 -2.67
N PHE A 130 6.34 -4.75 -3.59
CA PHE A 130 6.06 -4.32 -4.96
C PHE A 130 4.93 -3.28 -5.01
N GLY A 131 3.88 -3.44 -4.19
CA GLY A 131 2.85 -2.44 -4.04
C GLY A 131 3.37 -1.12 -3.48
N LEU A 132 4.31 -1.16 -2.53
CA LEU A 132 4.90 0.02 -1.93
C LEU A 132 5.72 0.84 -2.93
N ASP A 133 6.50 0.17 -3.77
CA ASP A 133 7.28 0.83 -4.83
C ASP A 133 6.36 1.59 -5.79
N VAL A 134 5.29 0.96 -6.28
CA VAL A 134 4.33 1.63 -7.16
C VAL A 134 3.55 2.74 -6.46
N LEU A 135 3.24 2.59 -5.18
CA LEU A 135 2.61 3.65 -4.39
C LEU A 135 3.52 4.89 -4.32
N PHE A 136 4.81 4.72 -4.01
CA PHE A 136 5.77 5.82 -3.97
C PHE A 136 5.95 6.49 -5.33
N GLN A 137 6.08 5.69 -6.40
CA GLN A 137 6.15 6.24 -7.76
C GLN A 137 4.90 7.06 -8.11
N ALA A 138 3.71 6.57 -7.75
CA ALA A 138 2.47 7.27 -8.02
C ALA A 138 2.29 8.53 -7.17
N ASN A 139 2.73 8.53 -5.90
CA ASN A 139 2.74 9.71 -5.05
C ASN A 139 3.75 10.77 -5.53
N ALA A 140 4.94 10.35 -5.96
CA ALA A 140 5.94 11.24 -6.54
C ALA A 140 5.40 11.96 -7.80
N ARG A 141 4.60 11.26 -8.63
CA ARG A 141 3.92 11.84 -9.79
C ARG A 141 2.81 12.83 -9.43
N ASP A 142 2.25 12.73 -8.23
CA ASP A 142 1.14 13.57 -7.74
C ASP A 142 1.61 14.80 -6.93
N GLY A 143 2.75 14.68 -6.22
CA GLY A 143 3.26 15.69 -5.28
C GLY A 143 3.95 16.90 -5.89
N ILE A 144 4.41 16.82 -7.14
CA ILE A 144 4.88 17.96 -7.92
C ILE A 144 3.68 18.40 -8.75
N GLY A 145 2.99 19.45 -8.30
CA GLY A 145 1.67 19.84 -8.81
C GLY A 145 1.54 19.74 -10.33
N GLY A 146 0.98 18.62 -10.80
CA GLY A 146 0.79 18.29 -12.21
C GLY A 146 2.08 18.22 -13.02
N GLU A 147 2.51 17.01 -13.37
CA GLU A 147 3.63 16.68 -14.26
C GLU A 147 5.03 16.80 -13.64
N ILE A 148 5.64 15.63 -13.37
CA ILE A 148 7.10 15.52 -13.37
C ILE A 148 7.56 15.87 -14.79
N ASP A 149 8.10 17.06 -14.98
CA ASP A 149 8.80 17.43 -16.21
C ASP A 149 10.11 16.62 -16.25
N ILE A 150 10.03 15.43 -16.86
CA ILE A 150 11.16 14.51 -17.06
C ILE A 150 12.33 15.25 -17.75
N GLU A 151 12.05 16.27 -18.56
CA GLU A 151 13.05 17.08 -19.23
C GLU A 151 13.84 17.96 -18.25
N GLN A 152 13.18 18.54 -17.24
CA GLN A 152 13.84 19.30 -16.18
C GLN A 152 14.70 18.43 -15.27
N ASN A 153 14.24 17.22 -14.93
CA ASN A 153 15.04 16.29 -14.13
C ASN A 153 16.27 15.77 -14.90
N LEU A 154 16.14 15.53 -16.21
CA LEU A 154 17.27 15.21 -17.08
C LEU A 154 18.21 16.41 -17.27
N ALA A 155 17.69 17.64 -17.28
CA ALA A 155 18.50 18.85 -17.31
C ALA A 155 19.30 19.04 -16.01
N LEU A 156 18.66 18.84 -14.86
CA LEU A 156 19.31 18.84 -13.54
C LEU A 156 20.39 17.76 -13.44
N GLY A 157 20.13 16.54 -13.93
CA GLY A 157 21.12 15.47 -13.98
C GLY A 157 22.36 15.84 -14.82
N ARG A 158 22.16 16.50 -15.97
CA ARG A 158 23.27 17.00 -16.81
C ARG A 158 24.08 18.10 -16.12
N ILE A 159 23.43 19.00 -15.40
CA ILE A 159 24.09 20.09 -14.66
C ILE A 159 24.92 19.52 -13.50
N LEU A 160 24.36 18.58 -12.73
CA LEU A 160 25.07 17.92 -11.63
C LEU A 160 26.28 17.13 -12.14
N GLY A 161 26.11 16.36 -13.22
CA GLY A 161 27.23 15.64 -13.86
C GLY A 161 28.33 16.57 -14.39
N ALA A 162 27.96 17.77 -14.88
CA ALA A 162 28.93 18.78 -15.31
C ALA A 162 29.64 19.47 -14.14
N LEU A 163 29.02 19.58 -12.96
CA LEU A 163 29.65 20.11 -11.75
C LEU A 163 30.60 19.10 -11.11
N GLU A 164 30.21 17.82 -11.06
CA GLU A 164 31.06 16.73 -10.56
C GLU A 164 32.25 16.46 -11.50
N GLY A 165 32.05 16.56 -12.82
CA GLY A 165 33.13 16.48 -13.82
C GLY A 165 34.06 17.69 -13.87
N ARG A 166 33.73 18.79 -13.17
CA ARG A 166 34.56 20.01 -13.08
C ARG A 166 35.42 20.05 -11.81
N ALA A 167 35.33 19.03 -10.96
CA ALA A 167 36.25 18.78 -9.86
C ALA A 167 37.43 17.90 -10.34
N ALA A 168 38.18 18.39 -11.33
CA ALA A 168 39.48 17.87 -11.74
C ALA A 168 40.36 19.02 -12.25
#